data_AF-A0A7C3LET7-F1
#
_entry.id   AF-A0A7C3LET7-F1
#
_cell.length_a   1.000
_cell.length_b   1.000
_cell.length_c   1.000
_cell.angle_alpha   90.00
_cell.angle_beta   90.00
_cell.angle_gamma   90.00
#
_symmetry.space_group_name_H-M   'P 1'
#
loop_
_entity.id
_entity.type
_entity.pdbx_description
1 polymer ?
#
loop_
_entity_poly.entity_id
_entity_poly.type
_entity_poly.pdbx_seq_one_letter_code
_entity_poly.pdbx_strand_id
1 'polypeptide(L)'
;MTLLPRRHPLAKWPAVVLLALALAASSGCGSRAPVTGRVTDGGNPVAKVELSWISEADPSLFGSAVTDAAGTYIVESGGKRGLPPGRYQVRLTWWRTRDGKPLPAGEAGEAMKGTPRARQFTATLSQEVTATTTTLDLDVTGKATPVEDH
;
A
#
# COMPACT_ATOMS: atom_id res chain seq x y z
N MET A 1 -48.64 60.02 -20.10
CA MET A 1 -47.87 58.95 -20.78
C MET A 1 -46.39 59.24 -20.60
N THR A 2 -45.55 58.20 -20.54
CA THR A 2 -44.07 58.24 -20.64
C THR A 2 -43.37 58.42 -19.26
N LEU A 3 -43.13 57.34 -18.52
CA LEU A 3 -42.01 56.35 -18.61
C LEU A 3 -40.86 56.70 -17.62
N LEU A 4 -40.89 56.07 -16.44
CA LEU A 4 -39.68 55.78 -15.67
C LEU A 4 -38.87 54.71 -16.43
N PRO A 5 -37.55 54.90 -16.60
CA PRO A 5 -36.65 53.93 -15.96
C PRO A 5 -35.28 54.51 -15.58
N ARG A 6 -34.73 54.06 -14.45
CA ARG A 6 -33.26 53.98 -14.27
C ARG A 6 -32.92 52.60 -13.73
N ARG A 7 -32.46 51.75 -14.65
CA ARG A 7 -31.93 50.42 -14.36
C ARG A 7 -30.53 50.56 -13.75
N HIS A 8 -30.26 49.78 -12.71
CA HIS A 8 -28.96 49.71 -12.03
C HIS A 8 -27.89 49.09 -12.95
N PRO A 9 -26.62 49.57 -12.89
CA PRO A 9 -25.53 49.01 -13.68
C PRO A 9 -25.04 47.68 -13.11
N LEU A 10 -25.04 46.65 -13.96
CA LEU A 10 -24.28 45.41 -13.79
C LEU A 10 -22.79 45.71 -14.03
N ALA A 11 -21.92 45.57 -13.03
CA ALA A 11 -20.49 45.50 -13.30
C ALA A 11 -19.64 44.87 -12.18
N LYS A 12 -18.84 43.86 -12.59
CA LYS A 12 -17.54 43.42 -12.06
C LYS A 12 -17.53 42.30 -10.99
N TRP A 13 -17.67 41.06 -11.47
CA TRP A 13 -17.16 39.85 -10.81
C TRP A 13 -16.02 39.23 -11.65
N PRO A 14 -14.75 39.64 -11.47
CA PRO A 14 -13.62 38.85 -11.96
C PRO A 14 -12.71 38.34 -10.83
N ALA A 15 -13.15 38.38 -9.56
CA ALA A 15 -12.29 38.04 -8.43
C ALA A 15 -12.34 36.55 -8.01
N VAL A 16 -13.31 35.77 -8.48
CA VAL A 16 -13.55 34.40 -7.97
C VAL A 16 -12.68 33.35 -8.68
N VAL A 17 -12.16 33.62 -9.88
CA VAL A 17 -11.41 32.62 -10.67
C VAL A 17 -9.95 32.49 -10.22
N LEU A 18 -9.35 33.53 -9.65
CA LEU A 18 -7.93 33.51 -9.24
C LEU A 18 -7.66 32.88 -7.86
N LEU A 19 -8.69 32.68 -7.02
CA LEU A 19 -8.53 32.06 -5.70
C LEU A 19 -8.62 30.53 -5.73
N ALA A 20 -9.22 29.95 -6.79
CA ALA A 20 -9.32 28.50 -6.95
C ALA A 20 -8.01 27.83 -7.42
N LEU A 21 -7.06 28.60 -7.95
CA LEU A 21 -5.81 28.06 -8.51
C LEU A 21 -4.65 28.01 -7.51
N ALA A 22 -4.79 28.64 -6.33
CA ALA A 22 -3.73 28.69 -5.32
C ALA A 22 -3.76 27.53 -4.29
N LEU A 23 -4.83 26.70 -4.28
CA LEU A 23 -4.94 25.59 -3.32
C LEU A 23 -4.37 24.25 -3.81
N ALA A 24 -3.79 24.18 -5.02
CA ALA A 24 -3.30 22.92 -5.60
C ALA A 24 -1.80 22.65 -5.39
N ALA A 25 -1.08 23.47 -4.62
CA ALA A 25 0.40 23.42 -4.55
C ALA A 25 0.98 23.00 -3.18
N SER A 26 0.22 22.30 -2.33
CA SER A 26 0.65 21.91 -0.97
C SER A 26 0.76 20.40 -0.75
N SER A 27 1.14 19.61 -1.75
CA SER A 27 1.36 18.16 -1.60
C SER A 27 2.75 17.76 -2.08
N GLY A 28 3.78 18.24 -1.38
CA GLY A 28 5.17 17.90 -1.70
C GLY A 28 6.14 18.07 -0.54
N CYS A 29 5.70 17.88 0.71
CA CYS A 29 6.65 17.73 1.81
C CYS A 29 7.14 16.28 1.81
N GLY A 30 8.45 16.05 1.66
CA GLY A 30 9.12 14.74 1.61
C GLY A 30 9.07 13.95 2.93
N SER A 31 7.99 14.09 3.71
CA SER A 31 7.71 13.32 4.91
C SER A 31 7.26 11.91 4.52
N ARG A 32 7.89 10.90 5.12
CA ARG A 32 7.49 9.50 4.98
C ARG A 32 6.39 9.16 5.96
N ALA A 33 5.36 8.46 5.51
CA ALA A 33 4.33 7.89 6.35
C ALA A 33 4.84 6.57 6.95
N PRO A 34 4.81 6.38 8.29
CA PRO A 34 5.17 5.10 8.89
C PRO A 34 4.11 4.07 8.52
N VAL A 35 4.46 3.08 7.70
CA VAL A 35 3.53 2.03 7.28
C VAL A 35 3.77 0.80 8.12
N THR A 36 2.76 0.42 8.90
CA THR A 36 2.71 -0.82 9.68
C THR A 36 1.40 -1.54 9.41
N GLY A 37 1.27 -2.81 9.78
CA GLY A 37 0.01 -3.52 9.66
C GLY A 37 0.15 -5.00 9.88
N ARG A 38 -0.88 -5.75 9.49
CA ARG A 38 -0.92 -7.21 9.56
C ARG A 38 -1.25 -7.82 8.20
N VAL A 39 -0.67 -8.96 7.88
CA VAL A 39 -1.08 -9.79 6.75
C VAL A 39 -1.96 -10.93 7.23
N THR A 40 -3.13 -11.09 6.60
CA THR A 40 -4.09 -12.15 6.91
C THR A 40 -4.53 -12.95 5.69
N ASP A 41 -4.85 -14.22 5.90
CA ASP A 41 -5.53 -15.08 4.94
C ASP A 41 -6.66 -15.84 5.63
N GLY A 42 -7.89 -15.59 5.18
CA GLY A 42 -9.10 -16.08 5.83
C GLY A 42 -9.20 -15.63 7.30
N GLY A 43 -8.72 -14.42 7.62
CA GLY A 43 -8.66 -13.89 8.98
C GLY A 43 -7.53 -14.45 9.86
N ASN A 44 -6.75 -15.42 9.37
CA ASN A 44 -5.61 -15.96 10.10
C ASN A 44 -4.33 -15.17 9.78
N PRO A 45 -3.46 -14.89 10.77
CA PRO A 45 -2.19 -14.25 10.50
C PRO A 45 -1.30 -15.10 9.60
N VAL A 46 -0.60 -14.45 8.67
CA VAL A 46 0.41 -15.09 7.83
C VAL A 46 1.79 -14.59 8.25
N ALA A 47 2.58 -15.50 8.81
CA ALA A 47 3.94 -15.23 9.23
C ALA A 47 4.95 -15.40 8.08
N LYS A 48 6.12 -14.75 8.20
CA LYS A 48 7.23 -14.82 7.24
C LYS A 48 6.80 -14.50 5.80
N VAL A 49 5.85 -13.58 5.64
CA VAL A 49 5.51 -13.02 4.33
C VAL A 49 6.55 -11.99 3.99
N GLU A 50 7.16 -12.10 2.83
CA GLU A 50 8.02 -11.07 2.25
C GLU A 50 7.14 -10.08 1.47
N LEU A 51 7.19 -8.82 1.86
CA LEU A 51 6.47 -7.73 1.22
C LEU A 51 7.46 -6.88 0.44
N SER A 52 7.15 -6.63 -0.84
CA SER A 52 7.82 -5.66 -1.69
C SER A 52 6.82 -4.61 -2.13
N TRP A 53 7.05 -3.37 -1.72
CA TRP A 53 6.26 -2.20 -2.06
C TRP A 53 6.97 -1.49 -3.20
N ILE A 54 6.35 -1.39 -4.36
CA ILE A 54 6.92 -0.73 -5.55
C ILE A 54 6.00 0.44 -5.89
N SER A 55 6.52 1.66 -5.88
CA SER A 55 5.71 2.83 -6.26
C SER A 55 5.28 2.73 -7.72
N GLU A 56 4.01 3.00 -7.99
CA GLU A 56 3.47 3.05 -9.34
C GLU A 56 3.95 4.30 -10.10
N ALA A 57 4.36 5.35 -9.39
CA ALA A 57 4.86 6.60 -9.97
C ALA A 57 6.36 6.56 -10.29
N ASP A 58 7.16 5.92 -9.43
CA ASP A 58 8.61 5.78 -9.59
C ASP A 58 9.09 4.43 -9.01
N PRO A 59 9.38 3.42 -9.86
CA PRO A 59 9.82 2.10 -9.41
C PRO A 59 11.13 2.10 -8.60
N SER A 60 11.93 3.17 -8.64
CA SER A 60 13.11 3.30 -7.78
C SER A 60 12.75 3.60 -6.32
N LEU A 61 11.52 4.07 -6.07
CA LEU A 61 10.93 4.20 -4.74
C LEU A 61 10.26 2.89 -4.36
N PHE A 62 11.00 2.06 -3.64
CA PHE A 62 10.50 0.81 -3.09
C PHE A 62 10.69 0.74 -1.58
N GLY A 63 9.93 -0.15 -0.95
CA GLY A 63 10.11 -0.55 0.44
C GLY A 63 9.90 -2.03 0.62
N SER A 64 10.35 -2.55 1.75
CA SER A 64 10.28 -3.96 2.08
C SER A 64 9.85 -4.17 3.51
N ALA A 65 9.21 -5.31 3.78
CA ALA A 65 8.92 -5.77 5.13
C ALA A 65 8.87 -7.30 5.16
N VAL A 66 9.06 -7.88 6.34
CA VAL A 66 8.77 -9.30 6.58
C VAL A 66 7.82 -9.39 7.77
N THR A 67 6.78 -10.22 7.66
CA THR A 67 5.86 -10.42 8.78
C THR A 67 6.44 -11.31 9.87
N ASP A 68 6.15 -10.97 11.12
CA ASP A 68 6.46 -11.80 12.29
C ASP A 68 5.45 -12.95 12.47
N ALA A 69 5.55 -13.69 13.59
CA ALA A 69 4.64 -14.79 13.91
C ALA A 69 3.17 -14.36 14.09
N ALA A 70 2.92 -13.10 14.47
CA ALA A 70 1.58 -12.53 14.58
C ALA A 70 1.06 -12.02 13.23
N GLY A 71 1.86 -12.11 12.16
CA GLY A 71 1.56 -11.56 10.85
C GLY A 71 1.80 -10.06 10.75
N THR A 72 2.42 -9.43 11.75
CA THR A 72 2.65 -7.99 11.82
C THR A 72 3.90 -7.60 11.06
N TYR A 73 3.86 -6.45 10.39
CA TYR A 73 4.97 -5.92 9.61
C TYR A 73 5.19 -4.42 9.85
N ILE A 74 6.42 -3.97 9.58
CA ILE A 74 6.83 -2.57 9.55
C ILE A 74 7.59 -2.36 8.24
N VAL A 75 7.17 -1.40 7.42
CA VAL A 75 7.81 -1.13 6.13
C VAL A 75 9.03 -0.24 6.32
N GLU A 76 10.12 -0.63 5.67
CA GLU A 76 11.35 0.14 5.58
C GLU A 76 11.70 0.39 4.11
N SER A 77 12.24 1.56 3.81
CA SER A 77 12.67 1.97 2.47
C SER A 77 14.00 2.73 2.58
N GLY A 78 15.03 2.32 1.84
CA GLY A 78 16.34 2.98 1.89
C GLY A 78 16.92 3.14 3.31
N GLY A 79 16.74 2.14 4.17
CA GLY A 79 17.22 2.15 5.56
C GLY A 79 16.44 3.03 6.54
N LYS A 80 15.29 3.59 6.13
CA LYS A 80 14.42 4.39 6.99
C LYS A 80 13.01 3.79 7.03
N ARG A 81 12.35 3.90 8.19
CA ARG A 81 10.95 3.47 8.34
C ARG A 81 10.01 4.31 7.50
N GLY A 82 8.98 3.65 6.98
CA GLY A 82 7.91 4.28 6.23
C GLY A 82 8.22 4.54 4.76
N LEU A 83 7.16 4.95 4.06
CA LEU A 83 7.12 5.19 2.63
C LEU A 83 6.70 6.64 2.35
N PRO A 84 7.20 7.26 1.26
CA PRO A 84 6.58 8.47 0.73
C PRO A 84 5.09 8.23 0.41
N PRO A 85 4.20 9.23 0.61
CA PRO A 85 2.83 9.13 0.14
C PRO A 85 2.76 8.85 -1.37
N GLY A 86 1.83 8.01 -1.78
CA GLY A 86 1.65 7.60 -3.17
C GLY A 86 0.92 6.26 -3.31
N ARG A 87 0.73 5.84 -4.56
CA ARG A 87 0.20 4.51 -4.90
C ARG A 87 1.34 3.52 -5.06
N TYR A 88 1.12 2.32 -4.52
CA TYR A 88 2.09 1.25 -4.52
C TYR A 88 1.44 -0.06 -4.97
N GLN A 89 2.17 -0.80 -5.79
CA GLN A 89 1.95 -2.22 -5.97
C GLN A 89 2.70 -2.97 -4.85
N VAL A 90 1.96 -3.76 -4.08
CA VAL A 90 2.48 -4.57 -2.98
C VAL A 90 2.50 -6.02 -3.42
N ARG A 91 3.70 -6.56 -3.63
CA ARG A 91 3.91 -7.98 -3.91
C ARG A 91 4.21 -8.71 -2.61
N LEU A 92 3.37 -9.68 -2.28
CA LEU A 92 3.49 -10.52 -1.10
C LEU A 92 3.92 -11.90 -1.56
N THR A 93 4.95 -12.46 -0.91
CA THR A 93 5.43 -13.82 -1.18
C THR A 93 5.58 -14.59 0.12
N TRP A 94 5.07 -15.81 0.19
CA TRP A 94 5.19 -16.65 1.39
C TRP A 94 5.14 -18.13 1.05
N TRP A 95 5.51 -18.97 2.01
CA TRP A 95 5.55 -20.41 1.85
C TRP A 95 4.53 -21.09 2.75
N ARG A 96 3.92 -22.18 2.26
CA ARG A 96 3.04 -23.07 3.02
C ARG A 96 3.33 -24.52 2.70
N THR A 97 2.87 -25.42 3.54
CA THR A 97 2.81 -26.84 3.18
C THR A 97 1.85 -27.03 2.01
N ARG A 98 1.99 -28.15 1.29
CA ARG A 98 1.07 -28.52 0.21
C ARG A 98 -0.39 -28.65 0.68
N ASP A 99 -0.59 -28.99 1.95
CA ASP A 99 -1.91 -29.06 2.60
C ASP A 99 -2.46 -27.67 2.99
N GLY A 100 -1.78 -26.59 2.60
CA GLY A 100 -2.18 -25.21 2.86
C GLY A 100 -1.88 -24.72 4.28
N LYS A 101 -1.15 -25.49 5.10
CA LYS A 101 -0.79 -25.08 6.46
C LYS A 101 0.44 -24.18 6.46
N PRO A 102 0.60 -23.26 7.43
CA PRO A 102 1.83 -22.51 7.60
C PRO A 102 3.03 -23.45 7.79
N LEU A 103 4.21 -23.05 7.30
CA LEU A 103 5.44 -23.75 7.63
C LEU A 103 5.75 -23.63 9.13
N PRO A 104 6.35 -24.65 9.76
CA PRO A 104 6.79 -24.54 11.14
C PRO A 104 7.83 -23.42 11.30
N ALA A 105 7.92 -22.87 12.51
CA ALA A 105 8.91 -21.86 12.84
C ALA A 105 10.33 -22.45 12.86
N GLY A 106 11.34 -21.58 12.78
CA GLY A 106 12.76 -21.95 12.87
C GLY A 106 13.28 -22.76 11.68
N GLU A 107 14.38 -23.49 11.92
CA GLU A 107 15.10 -24.29 10.92
C GLU A 107 14.21 -25.31 10.19
N ALA A 108 13.26 -25.93 10.89
CA ALA A 108 12.38 -26.92 10.29
C ALA A 108 11.53 -26.35 9.13
N GLY A 109 11.10 -25.08 9.24
CA GLY A 109 10.38 -24.41 8.16
C GLY A 109 11.30 -24.01 7.01
N GLU A 110 12.48 -23.51 7.33
CA GLU A 110 13.47 -23.13 6.32
C GLU A 110 13.94 -24.34 5.50
N ALA A 111 14.17 -25.48 6.15
CA ALA A 111 14.54 -26.74 5.49
C ALA A 111 13.43 -27.30 4.59
N MET A 112 12.17 -26.87 4.77
CA MET A 112 11.06 -27.28 3.90
C MET A 112 10.90 -26.41 2.66
N LYS A 113 11.44 -25.19 2.63
CA LYS A 113 11.38 -24.32 1.44
C LYS A 113 12.11 -25.00 0.27
N GLY A 114 11.51 -24.99 -0.91
CA GLY A 114 12.04 -25.68 -2.09
C GLY A 114 11.92 -27.21 -2.06
N THR A 115 11.33 -27.81 -1.01
CA THR A 115 11.01 -29.25 -1.02
C THR A 115 9.62 -29.49 -1.63
N PRO A 116 9.33 -30.70 -2.13
CA PRO A 116 8.00 -31.06 -2.64
C PRO A 116 6.85 -30.96 -1.61
N ARG A 117 7.20 -30.75 -0.33
CA ARG A 117 6.24 -30.61 0.78
C ARG A 117 5.80 -29.17 1.00
N ALA A 118 6.50 -28.19 0.44
CA ALA A 118 6.16 -26.79 0.53
C ALA A 118 5.86 -26.20 -0.84
N ARG A 119 4.98 -25.21 -0.89
CA ARG A 119 4.67 -24.44 -2.08
C ARG A 119 4.76 -22.97 -1.76
N GLN A 120 5.39 -22.21 -2.66
CA GLN A 120 5.41 -20.77 -2.58
C GLN A 120 4.10 -20.21 -3.14
N PHE A 121 3.59 -19.18 -2.48
CA PHE A 121 2.42 -18.42 -2.88
C PHE A 121 2.80 -16.96 -3.06
N THR A 122 2.15 -16.32 -4.01
CA THR A 122 2.28 -14.88 -4.25
C THR A 122 0.89 -14.23 -4.28
N ALA A 123 0.82 -12.97 -3.87
CA ALA A 123 -0.33 -12.11 -4.10
C ALA A 123 0.17 -10.71 -4.46
N THR A 124 -0.62 -10.00 -5.25
CA THR A 124 -0.33 -8.60 -5.60
C THR A 124 -1.53 -7.74 -5.24
N LEU A 125 -1.29 -6.67 -4.48
CA LEU A 125 -2.31 -5.71 -4.04
C LEU A 125 -1.91 -4.31 -4.51
N SER A 126 -2.89 -3.45 -4.80
CA SER A 126 -2.64 -2.02 -5.00
C SER A 126 -3.09 -1.26 -3.76
N GLN A 127 -2.18 -0.50 -3.16
CA GLN A 127 -2.42 0.22 -1.92
C GLN A 127 -2.04 1.69 -2.06
N GLU A 128 -2.85 2.56 -1.45
CA GLU A 128 -2.58 3.98 -1.36
C GLU A 128 -2.03 4.33 0.02
N VAL A 129 -0.84 4.92 0.05
CA VAL A 129 -0.21 5.46 1.25
C VAL A 129 -0.42 6.96 1.26
N THR A 130 -1.11 7.47 2.27
CA THR A 130 -1.28 8.90 2.50
C THR A 130 -0.36 9.37 3.60
N ALA A 131 -0.18 10.69 3.76
CA ALA A 131 0.64 11.26 4.83
C ALA A 131 0.15 10.89 6.25
N THR A 132 -1.13 10.51 6.39
CA THR A 132 -1.76 10.11 7.66
C THR A 132 -1.92 8.59 7.79
N THR A 133 -1.55 7.81 6.78
CA THR A 133 -1.62 6.34 6.85
C THR A 133 -0.56 5.82 7.80
N THR A 134 -0.98 5.32 8.97
CA THR A 134 -0.09 4.68 9.96
C THR A 134 -0.21 3.15 9.96
N THR A 135 -1.41 2.65 9.64
CA THR A 135 -1.76 1.24 9.71
C THR A 135 -2.47 0.82 8.43
N LEU A 136 -2.04 -0.31 7.87
CA LEU A 136 -2.56 -0.83 6.62
C LEU A 136 -2.57 -2.37 6.65
N ASP A 137 -3.71 -2.96 6.94
CA ASP A 137 -3.83 -4.42 6.94
C ASP A 137 -3.99 -4.96 5.53
N LEU A 138 -3.34 -6.09 5.24
CA LEU A 138 -3.30 -6.72 3.93
C LEU A 138 -3.98 -8.08 4.01
N ASP A 139 -5.18 -8.15 3.45
CA ASP A 139 -5.91 -9.40 3.32
C ASP A 139 -5.66 -10.04 1.94
N VAL A 140 -5.06 -11.23 1.96
CA VAL A 140 -4.73 -12.02 0.77
C VAL A 140 -5.75 -13.14 0.49
N THR A 141 -6.88 -13.15 1.21
CA THR A 141 -7.92 -14.17 1.06
C THR A 141 -8.41 -14.23 -0.39
N GLY A 142 -8.30 -15.40 -1.00
CA GLY A 142 -8.71 -15.63 -2.40
C GLY A 142 -7.83 -14.94 -3.45
N LYS A 143 -6.74 -14.27 -3.06
CA LYS A 143 -5.80 -13.59 -3.98
C LYS A 143 -4.46 -14.30 -4.13
N ALA A 144 -4.22 -15.33 -3.30
CA ALA A 144 -3.01 -16.11 -3.33
C ALA A 144 -2.97 -17.02 -4.57
N THR A 145 -1.96 -16.85 -5.41
CA THR A 145 -1.65 -17.80 -6.49
C THR A 145 -0.42 -18.60 -6.12
N PRO A 146 -0.44 -19.93 -6.32
CA PRO A 146 0.78 -20.70 -6.17
C PRO A 146 1.78 -20.34 -7.26
N VAL A 147 3.05 -20.23 -6.90
CA VAL A 147 4.14 -20.14 -7.87
C VAL A 147 4.34 -21.53 -8.49
N GLU A 148 4.35 -21.60 -9.82
CA GLU A 148 4.68 -22.84 -10.54
C GLU A 148 6.20 -23.04 -10.54
N ASP A 149 6.63 -24.24 -10.20
CA ASP A 149 8.03 -24.66 -10.26
C ASP A 149 8.32 -24.98 -11.74
N HIS A 150 9.15 -24.16 -12.38
CA HIS A 150 9.55 -24.33 -13.79
C HIS A 150 10.77 -25.24 -13.93
#